data_AF-A0A0N8K4Y4-F1
#
_entry.id   AF-A0A0N8K4Y4-F1
#
_cell.length_a   1.000
_cell.length_b   1.000
_cell.length_c   1.000
_cell.angle_alpha   90.00
_cell.angle_beta   90.00
_cell.angle_gamma   90.00
#
_symmetry.space_group_name_H-M   'P 1'
#
loop_
_entity.id
_entity.type
_entity.pdbx_description
1 polymer ?
#
loop_
_entity_poly.entity_id
_entity_poly.type
_entity_poly.pdbx_seq_one_letter_code
_entity_poly.pdbx_strand_id
1 'polypeptide(L)'
;MADHVPGLPRRHEARAPLKRVPRLGAEPGQIGHHAAHTVMFRREAGYDPDNADWFWVKYLPDGSLDKNPSGTPLAGRVGKGMDEGCIACHAGVEDYVFTSDHLGEK
;
A
#
# COMPACT_ATOMS: atom_id res chain seq x y z
N MET A 1 13.57 -55.71 -29.27
CA MET A 1 14.71 -54.79 -29.12
C MET A 1 14.15 -53.37 -28.97
N ALA A 2 13.84 -52.97 -27.74
CA ALA A 2 13.69 -51.60 -27.28
C ALA A 2 13.57 -51.68 -25.75
N ASP A 3 14.59 -51.17 -25.08
CA ASP A 3 14.92 -51.46 -23.68
C ASP A 3 13.98 -50.79 -22.67
N HIS A 4 13.74 -51.52 -21.58
CA HIS A 4 13.11 -51.04 -20.36
C HIS A 4 14.09 -50.12 -19.62
N VAL A 5 13.75 -48.84 -19.44
CA VAL A 5 14.51 -47.91 -18.59
C VAL A 5 13.93 -47.96 -17.17
N PRO A 6 14.63 -48.53 -16.17
CA PRO A 6 14.18 -48.51 -14.79
C PRO A 6 14.57 -47.17 -14.15
N GLY A 7 13.62 -46.46 -13.52
CA GLY A 7 13.95 -45.35 -12.64
C GLY A 7 13.09 -44.08 -12.69
N LEU A 8 11.96 -44.04 -13.39
CA LEU A 8 11.07 -42.87 -13.32
C LEU A 8 9.94 -43.09 -12.30
N PRO A 9 9.85 -42.32 -11.19
CA PRO A 9 8.77 -42.45 -10.23
C PRO A 9 7.43 -41.98 -10.83
N ARG A 10 6.35 -42.73 -10.53
CA ARG A 10 5.00 -42.43 -11.02
C ARG A 10 4.46 -41.17 -10.35
N ARG A 11 3.80 -40.32 -11.14
CA ARG A 11 3.17 -39.05 -10.74
C ARG A 11 1.96 -39.26 -9.82
N HIS A 12 2.09 -39.76 -8.60
CA HIS A 12 1.01 -39.70 -7.60
C HIS A 12 1.53 -39.75 -6.16
N GLU A 13 2.60 -39.01 -5.88
CA GLU A 13 3.01 -38.72 -4.50
C GLU A 13 2.57 -37.29 -4.15
N ALA A 14 1.85 -37.18 -3.05
CA ALA A 14 1.32 -35.93 -2.53
C ALA A 14 2.43 -34.86 -2.49
N ARG A 15 2.18 -33.71 -3.13
CA ARG A 15 3.00 -32.52 -2.91
C ARG A 15 2.97 -32.22 -1.41
N ALA A 16 4.11 -32.36 -0.74
CA ALA A 16 4.32 -31.84 0.60
C ALA A 16 3.82 -30.38 0.64
N PRO A 17 3.18 -29.93 1.73
CA PRO A 17 2.75 -28.55 1.82
C PRO A 17 3.99 -27.67 1.62
N LEU A 18 3.95 -26.82 0.60
CA LEU A 18 4.92 -25.74 0.47
C LEU A 18 4.89 -25.00 1.80
N LYS A 19 5.96 -25.14 2.59
CA LYS A 19 6.15 -24.30 3.78
C LYS A 19 6.07 -22.88 3.25
N ARG A 20 5.06 -22.11 3.69
CA ARG A 20 5.00 -20.69 3.39
C ARG A 20 6.31 -20.12 3.90
N VAL A 21 7.16 -19.67 2.99
CA VAL A 21 8.29 -18.82 3.35
C VAL A 21 7.65 -17.63 4.06
N PRO A 22 8.00 -17.34 5.33
CA PRO A 22 7.54 -16.11 5.95
C PRO A 22 7.94 -15.00 4.99
N ARG A 23 6.98 -14.15 4.56
CA ARG A 23 7.39 -12.88 3.95
C ARG A 23 8.30 -12.25 4.99
N LEU A 24 9.54 -12.00 4.58
CA LEU A 24 10.58 -11.39 5.39
C LEU A 24 10.01 -10.06 5.92
N GLY A 25 9.41 -10.12 7.10
CA GLY A 25 9.23 -8.94 7.93
C GLY A 25 10.65 -8.47 8.26
N ALA A 26 10.90 -7.18 8.11
CA ALA A 26 12.20 -6.58 8.33
C ALA A 26 12.88 -7.15 9.59
N GLU A 27 14.13 -7.57 9.45
CA GLU A 27 14.94 -8.04 10.58
C GLU A 27 15.05 -6.93 11.65
N PRO A 28 14.97 -7.26 12.95
CA PRO A 28 15.17 -6.28 14.02
C PRO A 28 16.55 -5.62 13.89
N GLY A 29 16.57 -4.33 13.58
CA GLY A 29 17.81 -3.55 13.41
C GLY A 29 18.07 -3.04 12.00
N GLN A 30 17.25 -3.40 11.00
CA GLN A 30 17.21 -2.64 9.76
C GLN A 30 16.44 -1.33 10.02
N ILE A 31 17.15 -0.27 10.35
CA ILE A 31 16.62 1.10 10.24
C ILE A 31 16.30 1.35 8.77
N GLY A 32 15.09 0.95 8.37
CA GLY A 32 14.61 1.14 7.02
C GLY A 32 14.64 2.63 6.71
N HIS A 33 15.41 3.01 5.69
CA HIS A 33 15.38 4.38 5.13
C HIS A 33 14.01 4.75 4.52
N HIS A 34 13.06 3.81 4.52
CA HIS A 34 11.71 3.98 4.04
C HIS A 34 10.74 4.00 5.22
N ALA A 35 10.14 5.16 5.50
CA ALA A 35 9.23 5.33 6.64
C ALA A 35 7.78 4.93 6.35
N ALA A 36 7.28 5.19 5.14
CA ALA A 36 5.91 4.87 4.74
C ALA A 36 5.71 4.98 3.22
N HIS A 37 4.72 4.26 2.71
CA HIS A 37 4.14 4.48 1.38
C HIS A 37 2.81 5.21 1.55
N THR A 38 2.61 6.33 0.85
CA THR A 38 1.32 7.03 0.82
C THR A 38 0.76 6.97 -0.59
N VAL A 39 -0.50 6.60 -0.72
CA VAL A 39 -1.17 6.40 -2.01
C VAL A 39 -2.44 7.22 -2.05
N MET A 40 -2.67 7.81 -3.23
CA MET A 40 -3.92 8.42 -3.61
C MET A 40 -4.48 7.68 -4.82
N PHE A 41 -5.79 7.44 -4.84
CA PHE A 41 -6.47 7.01 -6.06
C PHE A 41 -7.87 7.58 -6.12
N ARG A 42 -8.36 7.89 -7.32
CA ARG A 42 -9.72 8.39 -7.51
C ARG A 42 -10.69 7.22 -7.56
N ARG A 43 -11.73 7.28 -6.72
CA ARG A 43 -12.81 6.30 -6.66
C ARG A 43 -13.89 6.58 -7.69
N GLU A 44 -14.87 5.70 -7.74
CA GLU A 44 -16.08 5.91 -8.50
C GLU A 44 -16.81 7.19 -8.09
N ALA A 45 -17.51 7.80 -9.05
CA ALA A 45 -18.28 9.02 -8.82
C ALA A 45 -19.28 8.82 -7.66
N GLY A 46 -19.27 9.74 -6.69
CA GLY A 46 -20.16 9.68 -5.53
C GLY A 46 -19.50 9.14 -4.26
N TYR A 47 -18.24 8.71 -4.30
CA TYR A 47 -17.52 8.27 -3.10
C TYR A 47 -17.33 9.41 -2.09
N ASP A 48 -16.84 10.55 -2.59
CA ASP A 48 -16.64 11.77 -1.82
C ASP A 48 -16.69 12.99 -2.75
N PRO A 49 -17.91 13.40 -3.19
CA PRO A 49 -18.07 14.46 -4.20
C PRO A 49 -17.46 15.79 -3.79
N ASP A 50 -17.46 16.07 -2.48
CA ASP A 50 -16.86 17.29 -1.92
C ASP A 50 -15.34 17.33 -2.09
N ASN A 51 -14.72 16.17 -2.31
CA ASN A 51 -13.27 16.00 -2.43
C ASN A 51 -12.85 15.28 -3.71
N ALA A 52 -13.61 15.50 -4.79
CA ALA A 52 -13.35 14.94 -6.13
C ALA A 52 -13.14 13.41 -6.14
N ASP A 53 -13.83 12.70 -5.24
CA ASP A 53 -13.79 11.24 -5.09
C ASP A 53 -12.40 10.66 -4.80
N TRP A 54 -11.47 11.46 -4.26
CA TRP A 54 -10.14 10.98 -3.88
C TRP A 54 -10.16 10.13 -2.62
N PHE A 55 -9.54 8.95 -2.72
CA PHE A 55 -9.21 8.08 -1.60
C PHE A 55 -7.74 8.23 -1.21
N TRP A 56 -7.48 8.19 0.09
CA TRP A 56 -6.17 8.40 0.70
C TRP A 56 -5.80 7.21 1.57
N VAL A 57 -4.55 6.75 1.51
CA VAL A 57 -4.05 5.72 2.42
C VAL A 57 -2.56 5.86 2.70
N LYS A 58 -2.17 5.55 3.93
CA LYS A 58 -0.76 5.46 4.35
C LYS A 58 -0.46 4.08 4.92
N TYR A 59 0.54 3.42 4.34
CA TYR A 59 1.06 2.14 4.77
C TYR A 59 2.44 2.31 5.42
N LEU A 60 2.66 1.59 6.52
CA LEU A 60 4.00 1.38 7.07
C LEU A 60 4.80 0.40 6.18
N PRO A 61 6.13 0.29 6.36
CA PRO A 61 6.98 -0.54 5.48
C PRO A 61 6.63 -2.03 5.50
N ASP A 62 5.96 -2.50 6.56
CA ASP A 62 5.46 -3.87 6.68
C ASP A 62 4.12 -4.10 5.95
N GLY A 63 3.55 -3.04 5.37
CA GLY A 63 2.26 -3.04 4.67
C GLY A 63 1.05 -2.87 5.58
N SER A 64 1.24 -2.68 6.89
CA SER A 64 0.14 -2.34 7.80
C SER A 64 -0.32 -0.89 7.58
N LEU A 65 -1.57 -0.59 7.93
CA LEU A 65 -2.06 0.79 7.89
C LEU A 65 -1.42 1.60 9.01
N ASP A 66 -0.89 2.76 8.64
CA ASP A 66 -0.47 3.75 9.63
C ASP A 66 -1.71 4.32 10.36
N LYS A 67 -1.51 4.88 11.54
CA LYS A 67 -2.57 5.37 12.42
C LYS A 67 -2.26 6.78 12.89
N ASN A 68 -3.31 7.59 13.04
CA ASN A 68 -3.18 8.88 13.71
C ASN A 68 -2.92 8.68 15.23
N PRO A 69 -2.60 9.74 16.00
CA PRO A 69 -2.39 9.64 17.45
C PRO A 69 -3.59 9.08 18.24
N SER A 70 -4.80 9.18 17.70
CA SER A 70 -6.02 8.58 18.28
C SER A 70 -6.19 7.10 17.93
N GLY A 71 -5.25 6.51 17.20
CA GLY A 71 -5.26 5.10 16.80
C GLY A 71 -6.16 4.78 15.59
N THR A 72 -6.75 5.79 14.94
CA THR A 72 -7.58 5.60 13.75
C THR A 72 -6.70 5.28 12.53
N PRO A 73 -6.97 4.20 11.78
CA PRO A 73 -6.24 3.89 10.56
C PRO A 73 -6.37 5.00 9.50
N LEU A 74 -5.25 5.35 8.86
CA LEU A 74 -5.18 6.33 7.80
C LEU A 74 -5.57 5.70 6.45
N ALA A 75 -6.86 5.49 6.23
CA ALA A 75 -7.42 5.00 4.98
C ALA A 75 -8.82 5.61 4.70
N GLY A 76 -9.09 6.00 3.46
CA GLY A 76 -10.37 6.56 3.06
C GLY A 76 -10.35 8.09 2.97
N ARG A 77 -11.33 8.73 3.61
CA ARG A 77 -11.53 10.20 3.61
C ARG A 77 -10.68 10.87 4.70
N VAL A 78 -9.37 10.68 4.63
CA VAL A 78 -8.42 11.06 5.68
C VAL A 78 -8.33 12.59 5.80
N GLY A 79 -8.86 13.13 6.91
CA GLY A 79 -8.89 14.57 7.17
C GLY A 79 -10.14 15.29 6.65
N LYS A 80 -11.20 14.59 6.22
CA LYS A 80 -12.44 15.25 5.79
C LYS A 80 -13.06 16.03 6.96
N GLY A 81 -13.36 17.31 6.73
CA GLY A 81 -13.97 18.19 7.73
C GLY A 81 -13.01 18.66 8.83
N MET A 82 -11.71 18.42 8.66
CA MET A 82 -10.64 18.87 9.56
C MET A 82 -9.81 19.95 8.87
N ASP A 83 -9.18 20.82 9.66
CA ASP A 83 -8.27 21.87 9.15
C ASP A 83 -6.89 21.31 8.75
N GLU A 84 -6.57 20.08 9.17
CA GLU A 84 -5.31 19.41 8.92
C GLU A 84 -5.51 17.98 8.39
N GLY A 85 -4.53 17.48 7.64
CA GLY A 85 -4.52 16.12 7.09
C GLY A 85 -4.41 16.10 5.57
N CYS A 86 -4.53 14.90 5.00
CA CYS A 86 -4.31 14.66 3.57
C CYS A 86 -5.28 15.49 2.70
N ILE A 87 -6.58 15.41 2.98
CA ILE A 87 -7.60 16.16 2.23
C ILE A 87 -7.39 17.68 2.37
N ALA A 88 -7.19 18.18 3.59
CA ALA A 88 -7.06 19.61 3.85
C ALA A 88 -5.88 20.25 3.10
N CYS A 89 -4.71 19.60 3.11
CA CYS A 89 -3.52 20.11 2.42
C CYS A 89 -3.68 20.07 0.88
N HIS A 90 -4.26 19.00 0.35
CA HIS A 90 -4.42 18.84 -1.09
C HIS A 90 -5.61 19.60 -1.69
N ALA A 91 -6.62 19.95 -0.89
CA ALA A 91 -7.75 20.77 -1.34
C ALA A 91 -7.32 22.17 -1.83
N GLY A 92 -6.12 22.61 -1.44
CA GLY A 92 -5.54 23.89 -1.86
C GLY A 92 -4.94 23.90 -3.28
N VAL A 93 -4.93 22.77 -4.00
CA VAL A 93 -4.37 22.69 -5.36
C VAL A 93 -5.35 22.09 -6.36
N GLU A 94 -5.10 22.35 -7.64
CA GLU A 94 -5.92 21.83 -8.73
C GLU A 94 -5.97 20.30 -8.70
N ASP A 95 -7.18 19.77 -8.74
CA ASP A 95 -7.48 18.34 -8.78
C ASP A 95 -6.83 17.50 -7.66
N TYR A 96 -6.47 18.13 -6.53
CA TYR A 96 -5.76 17.51 -5.40
C TYR A 96 -4.38 16.93 -5.75
N VAL A 97 -3.80 17.22 -6.92
CA VAL A 97 -2.50 16.66 -7.33
C VAL A 97 -1.49 17.78 -7.52
N PHE A 98 -0.39 17.72 -6.76
CA PHE A 98 0.76 18.60 -6.94
C PHE A 98 1.52 18.18 -8.20
N THR A 99 1.13 18.72 -9.36
CA THR A 99 1.77 18.45 -10.66
C THR A 99 2.89 19.42 -11.01
N SER A 100 2.93 20.57 -10.34
CA SER A 100 4.01 21.54 -10.47
C SER A 100 5.09 21.30 -9.42
N ASP A 101 6.35 21.36 -9.84
CA ASP A 101 7.48 21.59 -8.94
C ASP A 101 7.38 23.03 -8.46
N HIS A 102 6.55 23.32 -7.45
CA HIS A 102 6.53 24.63 -6.83
C HIS A 102 7.82 24.82 -6.01
N LEU A 103 8.93 25.08 -6.71
CA LEU A 103 10.04 25.86 -6.16
C LEU A 103 9.51 27.29 -6.04
N GLY A 104 8.74 27.56 -4.99
CA GLY A 104 8.21 28.90 -4.75
C GLY A 104 9.36 29.91 -4.74
N GLU A 105 9.23 30.98 -5.53
CA GLU A 105 10.05 32.17 -5.29
C GLU A 105 9.75 32.63 -3.87
N LYS A 106 10.83 32.75 -3.09
CA LYS A 106 10.84 33.08 -1.67
C LYS A 106 10.16 34.40 -1.35
#